data_AF-A0AAV1LE61-F1
#
_entry.id   AF-A0AAV1LE61-F1
#
_cell.length_a   1.000
_cell.length_b   1.000
_cell.length_c   1.000
_cell.angle_alpha   90.00
_cell.angle_beta   90.00
_cell.angle_gamma   90.00
#
_symmetry.space_group_name_H-M   'P 1'
#
loop_
_entity.id
_entity.type
_entity.pdbx_description
1 polymer ?
#
loop_
_entity_poly.entity_id
_entity_poly.type
_entity_poly.pdbx_seq_one_letter_code
_entity_poly.pdbx_strand_id
1 'polypeptide(L)' 'MNSISLENRIKIIKIHYENGGSVKVTFRIIRDIFGQDNRPSETAIKNLVAKFESTGSVQNAPTPTRV' A
#
# COMPACT_ATOMS: atom_id res chain seq x y z
N MET A 1 11.66 -4.02 8.06
CA MET A 1 10.52 -3.76 7.16
C MET A 1 11.02 -2.93 6.00
N ASN A 2 11.12 -3.51 4.80
CA ASN A 2 11.49 -2.76 3.60
C ASN A 2 10.47 -1.65 3.39
N SER A 3 10.92 -0.40 3.43
CA SER A 3 10.06 0.75 3.24
C SER A 3 9.48 0.71 1.83
N ILE A 4 8.18 0.42 1.69
CA ILE A 4 7.47 0.59 0.43
C ILE A 4 7.62 2.06 0.04
N SER A 5 8.17 2.34 -1.14
CA SER A 5 8.35 3.70 -1.65
C SER A 5 7.00 4.41 -1.76
N LEU A 6 7.02 5.75 -1.72
CA LEU A 6 5.80 6.55 -1.87
C LEU A 6 5.09 6.24 -3.20
N GLU A 7 5.85 6.09 -4.28
CA GLU A 7 5.33 5.71 -5.59
C GLU A 7 4.60 4.37 -5.58
N ASN A 8 5.19 3.36 -4.90
CA ASN A 8 4.59 2.04 -4.80
C ASN A 8 3.27 2.11 -4.04
N ARG A 9 3.18 2.93 -2.98
CA ARG A 9 1.93 3.13 -2.24
C ARG A 9 0.85 3.76 -3.10
N ILE A 10 1.19 4.81 -3.86
CA ILE A 10 0.25 5.47 -4.77
C ILE A 10 -0.27 4.46 -5.79
N LYS A 11 0.62 3.63 -6.39
CA LYS A 11 0.22 2.58 -7.33
C LYS A 11 -0.73 1.56 -6.69
N ILE A 12 -0.43 1.09 -5.48
CA ILE A 12 -1.27 0.11 -4.76
C ILE A 12 -2.68 0.68 -4.54
N ILE A 13 -2.79 1.93 -4.11
CA ILE A 13 -4.08 2.57 -3.86
C ILE A 13 -4.89 2.77 -5.14
N LYS A 14 -4.24 3.20 -6.24
CA LYS A 14 -4.90 3.31 -7.55
C LYS A 14 -5.47 1.97 -7.98
N ILE A 15 -4.64 0.91 -7.99
CA ILE A 15 -5.05 -0.45 -8.34
C ILE A 15 -6.20 -0.90 -7.44
N HIS A 16 -6.15 -0.59 -6.14
CA HIS A 16 -7.18 -1.01 -5.19
C HIS A 16 -8.56 -0.46 -5.56
N TYR A 17 -8.65 0.84 -5.82
CA TYR A 17 -9.92 1.48 -6.17
C TYR A 17 -10.38 1.19 -7.60
N GLU A 18 -9.45 1.00 -8.56
CA GLU A 18 -9.78 0.54 -9.91
C GLU A 18 -10.42 -0.86 -9.92
N ASN A 19 -10.08 -1.71 -8.94
CA ASN A 19 -10.58 -3.08 -8.81
C ASN A 19 -11.71 -3.23 -7.77
N GLY A 20 -12.47 -2.15 -7.54
CA GLY A 20 -13.65 -2.18 -6.67
C GLY A 20 -13.36 -2.38 -5.18
N GLY A 21 -12.15 -2.06 -4.72
CA GLY A 21 -11.79 -2.10 -3.30
C GLY A 21 -11.49 -3.51 -2.77
N SER A 22 -11.26 -4.50 -3.64
CA SER A 22 -10.92 -5.86 -3.20
C SER A 22 -9.43 -6.03 -2.94
N VAL A 23 -9.05 -6.19 -1.67
CA VAL A 23 -7.64 -6.43 -1.27
C VAL A 23 -7.07 -7.68 -1.94
N LYS A 24 -7.87 -8.75 -2.09
CA LYS A 24 -7.42 -10.00 -2.73
C LYS A 24 -7.12 -9.81 -4.22
N VAL A 25 -7.97 -9.06 -4.93
CA VAL A 25 -7.75 -8.74 -6.36
C VAL A 25 -6.54 -7.84 -6.50
N THR A 26 -6.44 -6.80 -5.67
CA THR A 26 -5.29 -5.89 -5.63
C THR A 26 -4.00 -6.66 -5.41
N PHE A 27 -3.96 -7.57 -4.44
CA PHE A 27 -2.80 -8.40 -4.13
C PHE A 27 -2.37 -9.22 -5.34
N ARG A 28 -3.31 -9.88 -6.04
CA ARG A 28 -3.01 -10.67 -7.25
C ARG A 28 -2.38 -9.80 -8.35
N ILE A 29 -2.98 -8.66 -8.68
CA ILE A 29 -2.49 -7.75 -9.73
C ILE A 29 -1.12 -7.17 -9.38
N ILE A 30 -0.91 -6.79 -8.11
CA ILE A 30 0.39 -6.29 -7.63
C ILE A 30 1.48 -7.34 -7.80
N ARG A 31 1.18 -8.64 -7.69
CA ARG A 31 2.18 -9.70 -7.92
C ARG A 31 2.77 -9.61 -9.33
N ASP A 32 1.91 -9.40 -10.30
CA ASP A 32 2.29 -9.38 -11.71
C ASP A 32 3.06 -8.11 -12.06
N ILE A 33 2.79 -7.00 -11.37
CA ILE A 33 3.44 -5.69 -11.60
C ILE A 33 4.78 -5.57 -10.88
N PHE A 34 4.85 -5.96 -9.60
CA PHE A 34 6.04 -5.74 -8.76
C PHE A 34 7.02 -6.92 -8.80
N GLY A 35 6.59 -8.07 -9.33
CA GLY A 35 7.33 -9.32 -9.23
C GLY A 35 7.21 -9.94 -7.83
N GLN A 36 7.68 -11.18 -7.70
CA GLN A 36 7.47 -11.98 -6.48
C GLN A 36 8.17 -11.38 -5.24
N ASP A 37 9.37 -10.83 -5.41
CA ASP A 37 10.22 -10.43 -4.27
C ASP A 37 9.93 -9.02 -3.74
N ASN A 38 9.35 -8.15 -4.56
CA ASN A 38 9.02 -6.77 -4.17
C ASN A 38 7.54 -6.59 -3.81
N ARG A 39 6.80 -7.69 -3.71
CA ARG A 39 5.36 -7.66 -3.47
C ARG A 39 5.05 -7.35 -2.01
N PRO A 40 4.26 -6.30 -1.71
CA PRO A 40 3.72 -6.09 -0.38
C PRO A 40 2.73 -7.21 0.00
N SER A 41 2.76 -7.63 1.26
CA SER A 41 1.83 -8.63 1.79
C SER A 41 0.39 -8.10 1.78
N GLU A 42 -0.61 -9.00 1.80
CA GLU A 42 -2.03 -8.61 1.93
C GLU A 42 -2.26 -7.72 3.15
N THR A 43 -1.62 -8.03 4.28
CA THR A 43 -1.68 -7.21 5.50
C THR A 43 -1.10 -5.81 5.27
N ALA A 44 0.02 -5.69 4.55
CA ALA A 44 0.59 -4.39 4.24
C ALA A 44 -0.33 -3.56 3.34
N ILE A 45 -0.98 -4.20 2.36
CA ILE A 45 -1.98 -3.54 1.50
C ILE A 45 -3.18 -3.09 2.33
N LYS A 46 -3.73 -3.97 3.18
CA LYS A 46 -4.86 -3.64 4.05
C LYS A 46 -4.54 -2.47 4.99
N ASN A 47 -3.37 -2.50 5.62
CA ASN A 47 -2.92 -1.42 6.51
C ASN A 47 -2.70 -0.11 5.75
N LEU A 48 -2.19 -0.17 4.52
CA LEU A 48 -2.02 1.00 3.67
C LEU A 48 -3.36 1.63 3.30
N VAL A 49 -4.33 0.82 2.86
CA VAL A 49 -5.69 1.29 2.52
C VAL A 49 -6.37 1.87 3.75
N ALA A 50 -6.37 1.15 4.88
CA ALA A 50 -6.99 1.65 6.11
C ALA A 50 -6.38 2.98 6.58
N LYS A 51 -5.06 3.11 6.47
CA LYS A 51 -4.37 4.37 6.77
C LYS A 51 -4.78 5.48 5.81
N PHE A 52 -4.87 5.19 4.52
CA PHE A 52 -5.30 6.15 3.53
C PHE A 52 -6.75 6.60 3.76
N GLU A 53 -7.67 5.67 4.01
CA GLU A 53 -9.07 5.99 4.32
C GLU A 53 -9.21 6.82 5.60
N SER A 54 -8.37 6.56 6.61
CA SER A 54 -8.39 7.33 7.85
C SER A 54 -7.73 8.72 7.77
N THR A 55 -6.75 8.92 6.88
CA THR A 55 -5.92 10.14 6.88
C THR A 55 -5.96 10.94 5.58
N GLY A 56 -6.51 10.36 4.50
CA GLY A 56 -6.42 10.89 3.14
C GLY A 56 -5.01 10.88 2.55
N SER A 57 -4.02 10.25 3.21
CA SER A 57 -2.61 10.36 2.85
C SER A 57 -1.92 9.01 2.66
N VAL A 58 -1.08 8.94 1.64
CA VAL A 58 -0.15 7.82 1.35
C VAL A 58 1.19 7.97 2.07
N GLN A 59 1.48 9.14 2.62
CA GLN A 59 2.76 9.43 3.25
C GLN A 59 2.88 8.72 4.60
N ASN A 60 4.12 8.40 5.00
CA ASN A 60 4.36 8.03 6.38
C ASN A 60 4.11 9.24 7.27
N ALA A 61 3.45 9.02 8.41
CA ALA A 61 3.43 10.05 9.44
C ALA A 61 4.88 10.26 9.88
N PRO A 62 5.33 11.50 10.09
CA PRO A 62 6.64 11.74 10.65
C PRO A 62 6.72 11.01 11.98
N THR A 63 7.73 10.15 12.15
CA THR A 63 7.99 9.51 13.44
C THR A 63 8.26 10.62 14.44
N PRO A 64 7.54 10.70 15.58
CA PRO A 64 7.83 11.71 16.58
C PRO A 64 9.28 11.55 17.00
N THR A 65 10.11 12.55 16.70
CA THR A 65 11.49 12.54 17.19
C THR A 65 11.39 12.74 18.69
N ARG A 66 11.80 11.72 19.47
CA ARG A 66 11.94 11.86 20.92
C ARG A 66 13.07 12.88 21.13
N VAL A 67 12.70 14.10 21.48
CA VAL A 67 13.61 15.14 21.96
C VAL A 67 13.97 14.90 23.42
#